data_AF-A0A0F9A402-F1
#
_entry.id   AF-A0A0F9A402-F1
#
_cell.length_a   1.000
_cell.length_b   1.000
_cell.length_c   1.000
_cell.angle_alpha   90.00
_cell.angle_beta   90.00
_cell.angle_gamma   90.00
#
_symmetry.space_group_name_H-M   'P 1'
#
loop_
_entity.id
_entity.type
_entity.pdbx_description
1 polymer ?
#
loop_
_entity_poly.entity_id
_entity_poly.type
_entity_poly.pdbx_seq_one_letter_code
_entity_poly.pdbx_strand_id
1 'polypeptide(L)'
;FLTQVGDGSLSAAPSWSRIAGSDVDMAVIGTPAFTTVQHVQDVFHSSGWISGGVLSDDGSQNINVTAGEGLIRATDSRTAQILFNDWSASNTNAISDGTAKFVGVEYNAGSPQVVIKATDTWDFNTDFPLGSVVREGTTLHISQAEHAIGDHANFMIQRLYEVQKFVRDNITGGLILGEDGANRFVTVSAGAIWSRLNRFSISAIDTDPGGGADTFETYKHVAGVFTLTTGVTTWPNTQFDNGTDLVTMTNNRYANLWFYLEPDGELVMLYGTAQYTSPTLAELESPPSTLPLRIPTHSFLAARLIFKKSASSAEEINSIFTTVFSPTLVSDHGNLAGLGDTADHAWATLIDGTRAFTGNISHGGFNITNVGTLAGTLSTVTQNSVTTMTGLVTVGILNSGSITSGFGNIDIGASTLDCGAISTTGTFTLSSTQPV
;
A
#
# COMPACT_ATOMS: atom_id res chain seq x y z
N PHE A 1 -5.95 16.77 -65.86
CA PHE A 1 -7.01 17.00 -66.87
C PHE A 1 -6.86 18.41 -67.40
N LEU A 2 -6.72 18.58 -68.73
CA LEU A 2 -6.57 19.89 -69.38
C LEU A 2 -7.95 20.39 -69.83
N THR A 3 -8.31 21.63 -69.50
CA THR A 3 -9.48 22.30 -70.06
C THR A 3 -9.04 23.21 -71.18
N GLN A 4 -9.65 23.06 -72.36
CA GLN A 4 -9.40 23.90 -73.53
C GLN A 4 -10.11 25.24 -73.34
N VAL A 5 -9.38 26.35 -73.41
CA VAL A 5 -9.98 27.69 -73.50
C VAL A 5 -10.25 28.05 -74.96
N GLY A 6 -11.26 28.91 -75.17
CA GLY A 6 -11.91 29.19 -76.47
C GLY A 6 -11.05 29.81 -77.57
N ASP A 7 -9.73 29.95 -77.37
CA ASP A 7 -8.75 30.38 -78.38
C ASP A 7 -7.84 29.23 -78.88
N GLY A 8 -8.06 27.99 -78.41
CA GLY A 8 -7.26 26.83 -78.81
C GLY A 8 -5.91 26.72 -78.10
N SER A 9 -5.59 27.60 -77.15
CA SER A 9 -4.44 27.42 -76.27
C SER A 9 -4.73 26.38 -75.17
N LEU A 10 -3.81 25.42 -75.01
CA LEU A 10 -3.81 24.49 -73.88
C LEU A 10 -3.00 25.13 -72.74
N SER A 11 -3.69 25.67 -71.73
CA SER A 11 -3.03 26.11 -70.50
C SER A 11 -2.60 24.88 -69.70
N ALA A 12 -1.30 24.58 -69.72
CA ALA A 12 -0.67 23.56 -68.89
C ALA A 12 -0.32 24.13 -67.51
N ALA A 13 -1.31 24.66 -66.80
CA ALA A 13 -1.19 24.89 -65.37
C ALA A 13 -2.45 24.29 -64.73
N PRO A 14 -2.38 23.08 -64.15
CA PRO A 14 -3.40 22.68 -63.20
C PRO A 14 -3.42 23.77 -62.13
N SER A 15 -4.59 24.25 -61.72
CA SER A 15 -4.66 25.01 -60.47
C SER A 15 -4.41 24.02 -59.33
N TRP A 16 -3.15 23.79 -58.97
CA TRP A 16 -2.73 22.98 -57.80
C TRP A 16 -3.14 23.65 -56.48
N SER A 17 -4.14 24.51 -56.45
CA SER A 17 -4.40 25.33 -55.28
C SER A 17 -4.85 24.49 -54.09
N ARG A 18 -5.45 23.31 -54.30
CA ARG A 18 -5.83 22.33 -53.26
C ARG A 18 -5.84 20.89 -53.81
N ILE A 19 -5.08 19.98 -53.20
CA ILE A 19 -5.17 18.52 -53.41
C ILE A 19 -5.79 17.95 -52.13
N ALA A 20 -6.82 17.11 -52.24
CA ALA A 20 -7.42 16.49 -51.06
C ALA A 20 -6.50 15.39 -50.51
N GLY A 21 -6.43 15.24 -49.19
CA GLY A 21 -5.65 14.15 -48.57
C GLY A 21 -6.14 12.75 -48.96
N SER A 22 -7.41 12.63 -49.38
CA SER A 22 -7.99 11.40 -49.95
C SER A 22 -7.44 11.06 -51.33
N ASP A 23 -6.83 12.01 -52.03
CA ASP A 23 -6.31 11.83 -53.39
C ASP A 23 -4.79 11.59 -53.37
N VAL A 24 -4.17 11.57 -52.18
CA VAL A 24 -2.74 11.31 -51.99
C VAL A 24 -2.56 9.91 -51.45
N ASP A 25 -2.09 9.00 -52.29
CA ASP A 25 -1.91 7.59 -51.95
C ASP A 25 -0.69 7.35 -51.06
N MET A 26 -0.82 6.36 -50.18
CA MET A 26 0.25 5.77 -49.37
C MET A 26 0.77 4.50 -50.04
N ALA A 27 2.01 4.12 -49.74
CA ALA A 27 2.53 2.82 -50.17
C ALA A 27 1.78 1.69 -49.46
N VAL A 28 1.27 0.73 -50.22
CA VAL A 28 0.45 -0.39 -49.71
C VAL A 28 0.91 -1.74 -50.23
N ILE A 29 0.60 -2.80 -49.48
CA ILE A 29 0.76 -4.20 -49.89
C ILE A 29 -0.63 -4.78 -50.14
N GLY A 30 -0.88 -5.29 -51.35
CA GLY A 30 -2.18 -5.85 -51.73
C GLY A 30 -3.26 -4.77 -51.86
N THR A 31 -4.46 -5.03 -51.33
CA THR A 31 -5.63 -4.14 -51.42
C THR A 31 -6.20 -3.84 -50.03
N PRO A 32 -5.48 -3.09 -49.18
CA PRO A 32 -5.97 -2.76 -47.84
C PRO A 32 -7.11 -1.74 -47.89
N ALA A 33 -7.88 -1.65 -46.81
CA ALA A 33 -8.98 -0.69 -46.68
C ALA A 33 -8.51 0.77 -46.55
N PHE A 34 -7.28 1.00 -46.11
CA PHE A 34 -6.70 2.32 -45.87
C PHE A 34 -5.50 2.54 -46.80
N THR A 35 -5.61 3.51 -47.70
CA THR A 35 -4.65 3.69 -48.81
C THR A 35 -4.17 5.12 -49.00
N THR A 36 -4.59 6.09 -48.19
CA THR A 36 -4.41 7.52 -48.47
C THR A 36 -3.88 8.27 -47.26
N VAL A 37 -3.38 9.50 -47.48
CA VAL A 37 -2.94 10.39 -46.40
C VAL A 37 -4.11 10.74 -45.46
N GLN A 38 -5.32 10.92 -45.99
CA GLN A 38 -6.51 11.10 -45.14
C GLN A 38 -6.72 9.91 -44.21
N HIS A 39 -6.55 8.68 -44.70
CA HIS A 39 -6.69 7.50 -43.84
C HIS A 39 -5.62 7.43 -42.73
N VAL A 40 -4.42 7.98 -42.94
CA VAL A 40 -3.44 8.12 -41.85
C VAL A 40 -4.00 9.02 -40.75
N GLN A 41 -4.59 10.16 -41.12
CA GLN A 41 -5.25 11.05 -40.18
C GLN A 41 -6.41 10.34 -39.46
N ASP A 42 -7.23 9.59 -40.19
CA ASP A 42 -8.41 8.92 -39.65
C ASP A 42 -8.07 7.82 -38.64
N VAL A 43 -6.96 7.11 -38.81
CA VAL A 43 -6.59 5.93 -38.02
C VAL A 43 -5.66 6.25 -36.85
N PHE A 44 -4.73 7.19 -37.01
CA PHE A 44 -3.75 7.51 -35.96
C PHE A 44 -4.22 8.58 -34.98
N HIS A 45 -5.16 9.45 -35.37
CA HIS A 45 -5.61 10.56 -34.54
C HIS A 45 -7.03 10.36 -34.01
N SER A 46 -7.33 11.11 -32.94
CA SER A 46 -8.60 11.06 -32.21
C SER A 46 -9.35 12.37 -32.34
N SER A 47 -10.68 12.33 -32.15
CA SER A 47 -11.46 13.54 -31.97
C SER A 47 -11.04 14.25 -30.68
N GLY A 48 -11.08 15.58 -30.68
CA GLY A 48 -10.66 16.35 -29.51
C GLY A 48 -10.33 17.79 -29.82
N TRP A 49 -9.79 18.44 -28.80
CA TRP A 49 -9.48 19.87 -28.77
C TRP A 49 -8.07 20.19 -29.30
N ILE A 50 -7.96 21.33 -30.01
CA ILE A 50 -6.69 21.94 -30.44
C ILE A 50 -6.51 23.33 -29.81
N SER A 51 -7.52 24.20 -29.88
CA SER A 51 -7.42 25.59 -29.41
C SER A 51 -8.80 26.17 -29.03
N GLY A 52 -8.82 27.24 -28.23
CA GLY A 52 -10.05 27.95 -27.87
C GLY A 52 -10.93 27.20 -26.86
N GLY A 53 -12.26 27.35 -26.93
CA GLY A 53 -13.18 26.65 -26.03
C GLY A 53 -13.04 27.01 -24.54
N VAL A 54 -12.58 28.22 -24.22
CA VAL A 54 -12.32 28.66 -22.85
C VAL A 54 -13.64 28.81 -22.09
N LEU A 55 -13.74 28.13 -20.94
CA LEU A 55 -14.87 28.27 -20.02
C LEU A 55 -14.63 29.46 -19.08
N SER A 56 -15.61 30.35 -18.98
CA SER A 56 -15.55 31.51 -18.08
C SER A 56 -16.90 31.82 -17.46
N ASP A 57 -16.90 32.29 -16.22
CA ASP A 57 -18.06 32.87 -15.55
C ASP A 57 -18.48 34.16 -16.28
N ASP A 58 -19.76 34.31 -16.61
CA ASP A 58 -20.29 35.50 -17.28
C ASP A 58 -20.68 36.63 -16.30
N GLY A 59 -20.37 36.48 -15.01
CA GLY A 59 -20.77 37.38 -13.94
C GLY A 59 -22.19 37.12 -13.43
N SER A 60 -22.83 36.08 -13.96
CA SER A 60 -24.11 35.57 -13.50
C SER A 60 -23.99 34.07 -13.21
N GLN A 61 -25.11 33.37 -13.01
CA GLN A 61 -25.10 31.94 -12.65
C GLN A 61 -24.93 31.05 -13.89
N ASN A 62 -24.23 31.56 -14.89
CA ASN A 62 -24.07 30.99 -16.21
C ASN A 62 -22.59 31.01 -16.61
N ILE A 63 -22.26 30.23 -17.63
CA ILE A 63 -20.93 30.23 -18.24
C ILE A 63 -20.97 30.67 -19.70
N ASN A 64 -19.88 31.30 -20.13
CA ASN A 64 -19.54 31.50 -21.53
C ASN A 64 -18.47 30.48 -21.94
N VAL A 65 -18.56 30.04 -23.20
CA VAL A 65 -17.60 29.16 -23.86
C VAL A 65 -17.15 29.86 -25.13
N THR A 66 -15.86 30.15 -25.26
CA THR A 66 -15.35 30.82 -26.47
C THR A 66 -15.41 29.90 -27.68
N ALA A 67 -15.34 30.48 -28.88
CA ALA A 67 -15.08 29.72 -30.09
C ALA A 67 -13.76 28.93 -29.97
N GLY A 68 -13.61 27.89 -30.77
CA GLY A 68 -12.43 27.05 -30.76
C GLY A 68 -12.35 26.10 -31.95
N GLU A 69 -11.29 25.30 -31.96
CA GLU A 69 -10.90 24.43 -33.06
C GLU A 69 -10.53 23.04 -32.54
N GLY A 70 -10.79 22.03 -33.37
CA GLY A 70 -10.55 20.64 -33.00
C GLY A 70 -10.63 19.67 -34.18
N LEU A 71 -10.75 18.40 -33.82
CA LEU A 71 -11.01 17.31 -34.71
C LEU A 71 -12.27 16.55 -34.26
N ILE A 72 -13.12 16.14 -35.19
CA ILE A 72 -14.37 15.43 -34.86
C ILE A 72 -14.77 14.46 -35.97
N ARG A 73 -15.52 13.41 -35.63
CA ARG A 73 -16.08 12.46 -36.59
C ARG A 73 -17.58 12.70 -36.71
N ALA A 74 -18.14 12.46 -37.90
CA ALA A 74 -19.57 12.57 -38.15
C ALA A 74 -20.38 11.37 -37.63
N THR A 75 -19.70 10.27 -37.29
CA THR A 75 -20.29 9.01 -36.83
C THR A 75 -19.46 8.41 -35.71
N ASP A 76 -20.10 7.71 -34.77
CA ASP A 76 -19.43 7.01 -33.68
C ASP A 76 -18.71 5.76 -34.19
N SER A 77 -17.54 5.96 -34.79
CA SER A 77 -16.69 4.90 -35.31
C SER A 77 -15.25 5.38 -35.35
N ARG A 78 -14.35 4.59 -34.76
CA ARG A 78 -12.92 4.90 -34.65
C ARG A 78 -12.19 4.97 -36.00
N THR A 79 -12.80 4.48 -37.07
CA THR A 79 -12.20 4.47 -38.42
C THR A 79 -12.98 5.31 -39.43
N ALA A 80 -14.03 6.03 -39.00
CA ALA A 80 -14.71 6.99 -39.86
C ALA A 80 -13.79 8.15 -40.23
N GLN A 81 -14.08 8.92 -41.26
CA GLN A 81 -13.26 10.09 -41.56
C GLN A 81 -13.24 11.07 -40.38
N ILE A 82 -12.05 11.51 -39.96
CA ILE A 82 -11.89 12.56 -38.97
C ILE A 82 -11.70 13.91 -39.67
N LEU A 83 -12.41 14.92 -39.18
CA LEU A 83 -12.51 16.22 -39.81
C LEU A 83 -11.92 17.28 -38.88
N PHE A 84 -11.11 18.18 -39.42
CA PHE A 84 -10.85 19.44 -38.73
C PHE A 84 -12.15 20.24 -38.66
N ASN A 85 -12.41 20.82 -37.51
CA ASN A 85 -13.61 21.62 -37.30
C ASN A 85 -13.34 22.84 -36.44
N ASP A 86 -14.18 23.84 -36.63
CA ASP A 86 -14.40 24.96 -35.74
C ASP A 86 -15.77 24.81 -35.04
N TRP A 87 -15.92 25.47 -33.90
CA TRP A 87 -17.21 25.70 -33.27
C TRP A 87 -17.34 27.16 -32.86
N SER A 88 -18.58 27.65 -32.92
CA SER A 88 -18.91 29.00 -32.49
C SER A 88 -18.95 29.13 -30.96
N ALA A 89 -18.75 30.34 -30.46
CA ALA A 89 -18.92 30.64 -29.04
C ALA A 89 -20.36 30.35 -28.58
N SER A 90 -20.51 29.87 -27.36
CA SER A 90 -21.80 29.67 -26.69
C SER A 90 -21.83 30.48 -25.40
N ASN A 91 -22.79 31.40 -25.27
CA ASN A 91 -22.85 32.34 -24.17
C ASN A 91 -24.07 32.09 -23.27
N THR A 92 -23.97 32.53 -22.01
CA THR A 92 -25.09 32.55 -21.06
C THR A 92 -25.68 31.15 -20.82
N ASN A 93 -24.80 30.16 -20.72
CA ASN A 93 -25.19 28.79 -20.47
C ASN A 93 -25.50 28.55 -18.99
N ALA A 94 -26.76 28.30 -18.65
CA ALA A 94 -27.20 28.19 -17.27
C ALA A 94 -26.68 26.94 -16.55
N ILE A 95 -26.14 27.14 -15.35
CA ILE A 95 -25.71 26.08 -14.44
C ILE A 95 -26.65 26.08 -13.23
N SER A 96 -27.38 24.99 -13.02
CA SER A 96 -28.31 24.87 -11.90
C SER A 96 -27.56 24.71 -10.58
N ASP A 97 -28.12 25.26 -9.49
CA ASP A 97 -27.55 25.12 -8.15
C ASP A 97 -27.45 23.67 -7.71
N GLY A 98 -26.35 23.34 -7.02
CA GLY A 98 -26.08 21.99 -6.51
C GLY A 98 -25.90 20.94 -7.61
N THR A 99 -25.57 21.37 -8.85
CA THR A 99 -25.35 20.45 -9.96
C THR A 99 -23.94 20.56 -10.55
N ALA A 100 -23.44 19.43 -11.05
CA ALA A 100 -22.30 19.37 -11.95
C ALA A 100 -22.79 19.36 -13.40
N LYS A 101 -22.07 20.06 -14.27
CA LYS A 101 -22.28 20.10 -15.70
C LYS A 101 -20.97 19.83 -16.42
N PHE A 102 -21.03 19.06 -17.50
CA PHE A 102 -19.89 18.70 -18.32
C PHE A 102 -20.03 19.39 -19.66
N VAL A 103 -19.04 20.20 -20.02
CA VAL A 103 -19.06 21.06 -21.20
C VAL A 103 -18.16 20.45 -22.26
N GLY A 104 -18.63 20.38 -23.48
CA GLY A 104 -17.89 19.79 -24.59
C GLY A 104 -18.37 20.28 -25.94
N VAL A 105 -17.90 19.62 -26.99
CA VAL A 105 -18.28 19.89 -28.38
C VAL A 105 -18.86 18.63 -28.97
N GLU A 106 -19.95 18.75 -29.73
CA GLU A 106 -20.57 17.65 -30.47
C GLU A 106 -20.67 17.94 -31.96
N TYR A 107 -20.70 16.89 -32.77
CA TYR A 107 -21.00 16.96 -34.19
C TYR A 107 -22.49 17.23 -34.39
N ASN A 108 -22.81 18.37 -35.01
CA ASN A 108 -24.19 18.77 -35.29
C ASN A 108 -24.39 19.00 -36.79
N ALA A 109 -24.58 17.89 -37.51
CA ALA A 109 -24.89 17.86 -38.95
C ALA A 109 -23.93 18.70 -39.83
N GLY A 110 -22.64 18.70 -39.50
CA GLY A 110 -21.60 19.45 -40.22
C GLY A 110 -21.32 20.84 -39.66
N SER A 111 -21.99 21.24 -38.56
CA SER A 111 -21.72 22.49 -37.84
C SER A 111 -21.52 22.21 -36.34
N PRO A 112 -20.33 21.75 -35.92
CA PRO A 112 -20.07 21.40 -34.54
C PRO A 112 -20.39 22.53 -33.56
N GLN A 113 -20.89 22.17 -32.38
CA GLN A 113 -21.41 23.13 -31.40
C GLN A 113 -21.03 22.75 -29.97
N VAL A 114 -21.04 23.74 -29.09
CA VAL A 114 -20.90 23.52 -27.66
C VAL A 114 -22.15 22.83 -27.11
N VAL A 115 -21.94 21.79 -26.30
CA VAL A 115 -23.00 21.06 -25.59
C VAL A 115 -22.71 21.00 -24.10
N ILE A 116 -23.78 20.98 -23.29
CA ILE A 116 -23.71 20.88 -21.83
C ILE A 116 -24.52 19.68 -21.37
N LYS A 117 -23.80 18.72 -20.78
CA LYS A 117 -24.37 17.45 -20.32
C LYS A 117 -24.49 17.43 -18.80
N ALA A 118 -25.48 16.68 -18.30
CA ALA A 118 -25.66 16.45 -16.87
C ALA A 118 -24.76 15.31 -16.33
N THR A 119 -24.24 14.48 -17.21
CA THR A 119 -23.36 13.34 -16.91
C THR A 119 -22.12 13.40 -17.78
N ASP A 120 -21.01 12.89 -17.25
CA ASP A 120 -19.74 12.85 -17.97
C ASP A 120 -19.71 11.67 -18.96
N THR A 121 -20.45 11.83 -20.05
CA THR A 121 -20.64 10.80 -21.06
C THR A 121 -20.22 11.35 -22.42
N TRP A 122 -19.10 10.84 -22.94
CA TRP A 122 -18.53 11.19 -24.23
C TRP A 122 -18.15 9.92 -24.98
N ASP A 123 -18.37 9.90 -26.29
CA ASP A 123 -17.99 8.77 -27.15
C ASP A 123 -16.56 8.90 -27.70
N PHE A 124 -15.97 10.11 -27.61
CA PHE A 124 -14.65 10.48 -28.12
C PHE A 124 -14.50 10.31 -29.64
N ASN A 125 -15.62 10.28 -30.36
CA ASN A 125 -15.74 10.20 -31.81
C ASN A 125 -16.59 11.36 -32.34
N THR A 126 -17.88 11.39 -32.00
CA THR A 126 -18.83 12.44 -32.38
C THR A 126 -18.94 13.56 -31.36
N ASP A 127 -18.40 13.37 -30.17
CA ASP A 127 -18.29 14.40 -29.16
C ASP A 127 -17.04 14.24 -28.28
N PHE A 128 -16.65 15.32 -27.59
CA PHE A 128 -15.52 15.31 -26.65
C PHE A 128 -15.63 16.44 -25.60
N PRO A 129 -15.04 16.27 -24.40
CA PRO A 129 -15.10 17.27 -23.34
C PRO A 129 -14.09 18.42 -23.50
N LEU A 130 -14.48 19.59 -23.00
CA LEU A 130 -13.65 20.78 -22.77
C LEU A 130 -13.38 21.03 -21.28
N GLY A 131 -14.30 20.59 -20.41
CA GLY A 131 -14.15 20.77 -18.96
C GLY A 131 -15.44 20.49 -18.20
N SER A 132 -15.45 20.84 -16.93
CA SER A 132 -16.61 20.68 -16.05
C SER A 132 -16.85 21.90 -15.18
N VAL A 133 -18.10 22.11 -14.80
CA VAL A 133 -18.52 23.22 -13.95
C VAL A 133 -19.45 22.71 -12.86
N VAL A 134 -19.14 23.06 -11.62
CA VAL A 134 -20.01 22.81 -10.45
C VAL A 134 -20.48 24.14 -9.90
N ARG A 135 -21.77 24.25 -9.59
CA ARG A 135 -22.32 25.45 -8.94
C ARG A 135 -22.74 25.13 -7.52
N GLU A 136 -22.21 25.89 -6.57
CA GLU A 136 -22.58 25.86 -5.15
C GLU A 136 -23.03 27.24 -4.69
N GLY A 137 -24.33 27.41 -4.43
CA GLY A 137 -24.90 28.66 -3.91
C GLY A 137 -24.89 29.77 -4.95
N THR A 138 -23.83 30.59 -5.00
CA THR A 138 -23.61 31.61 -6.03
C THR A 138 -22.26 31.46 -6.73
N THR A 139 -21.46 30.49 -6.31
CA THR A 139 -20.09 30.30 -6.79
C THR A 139 -20.09 29.26 -7.89
N LEU A 140 -19.39 29.57 -9.00
CA LEU A 140 -19.07 28.61 -10.05
C LEU A 140 -17.64 28.11 -9.86
N HIS A 141 -17.50 26.79 -9.71
CA HIS A 141 -16.23 26.08 -9.74
C HIS A 141 -16.00 25.54 -11.14
N ILE A 142 -15.21 26.26 -11.93
CA ILE A 142 -14.90 25.92 -13.32
C ILE A 142 -13.59 25.16 -13.36
N SER A 143 -13.60 23.96 -13.94
CA SER A 143 -12.42 23.16 -14.25
C SER A 143 -12.24 23.09 -15.75
N GLN A 144 -11.23 23.79 -16.25
CA GLN A 144 -10.77 23.71 -17.63
C GLN A 144 -9.86 22.48 -17.77
N ALA A 145 -10.30 21.49 -18.54
CA ALA A 145 -9.59 20.23 -18.71
C ALA A 145 -10.01 19.59 -20.03
N GLU A 146 -9.47 20.14 -21.12
CA GLU A 146 -9.83 19.76 -22.47
C GLU A 146 -9.32 18.36 -22.82
N HIS A 147 -10.06 17.65 -23.68
CA HIS A 147 -9.54 16.46 -24.34
C HIS A 147 -8.55 16.85 -25.44
N ALA A 148 -7.37 17.32 -25.02
CA ALA A 148 -6.35 17.86 -25.90
C ALA A 148 -5.72 16.75 -26.76
N ILE A 149 -5.81 16.93 -28.08
CA ILE A 149 -5.19 16.04 -29.09
C ILE A 149 -4.16 16.79 -29.94
N GLY A 150 -4.16 18.13 -29.90
CA GLY A 150 -3.11 18.98 -30.47
C GLY A 150 -1.79 18.79 -29.72
N ASP A 151 -0.69 18.64 -30.46
CA ASP A 151 0.66 18.42 -29.91
C ASP A 151 0.76 17.28 -28.87
N HIS A 152 -0.13 16.28 -28.96
CA HIS A 152 -0.25 15.24 -27.94
C HIS A 152 1.05 14.44 -27.75
N ALA A 153 1.86 14.25 -28.80
CA ALA A 153 3.15 13.57 -28.68
C ALA A 153 4.10 14.27 -27.71
N ASN A 154 4.20 15.60 -27.79
CA ASN A 154 5.02 16.40 -26.89
C ASN A 154 4.45 16.36 -25.46
N PHE A 155 3.13 16.55 -25.30
CA PHE A 155 2.48 16.49 -23.99
C PHE A 155 2.59 15.12 -23.32
N MET A 156 2.49 14.01 -24.06
CA MET A 156 2.73 12.67 -23.52
C MET A 156 4.15 12.52 -23.00
N ILE A 157 5.15 13.05 -23.72
CA ILE A 157 6.55 13.03 -23.29
C ILE A 157 6.76 13.87 -22.04
N GLN A 158 6.17 15.07 -21.98
CA GLN A 158 6.25 15.95 -20.81
C GLN A 158 5.60 15.29 -19.59
N ARG A 159 4.35 14.82 -19.73
CA ARG A 159 3.63 14.12 -18.66
C ARG A 159 4.38 12.89 -18.16
N LEU A 160 4.94 12.08 -19.07
CA LEU A 160 5.75 10.94 -18.69
C LEU A 160 6.98 11.38 -17.90
N TYR A 161 7.68 12.43 -18.32
CA TYR A 161 8.86 12.94 -17.62
C TYR A 161 8.53 13.55 -16.25
N GLU A 162 7.42 14.27 -16.12
CA GLU A 162 7.03 14.97 -14.89
C GLU A 162 6.47 14.01 -13.83
N VAL A 163 5.73 12.98 -14.25
CA VAL A 163 5.12 12.01 -13.32
C VAL A 163 6.06 10.82 -13.07
N GLN A 164 6.91 10.48 -14.05
CA GLN A 164 7.69 9.24 -14.10
C GLN A 164 9.07 9.48 -14.74
N LYS A 165 9.84 10.41 -14.18
CA LYS A 165 11.14 10.86 -14.71
C LYS A 165 12.10 9.73 -15.08
N PHE A 166 12.23 8.74 -14.20
CA PHE A 166 13.01 7.51 -14.41
C PHE A 166 12.18 6.31 -13.99
N VAL A 167 11.98 5.36 -14.92
CA VAL A 167 11.25 4.12 -14.65
C VAL A 167 12.04 2.93 -15.16
N ARG A 168 12.18 1.89 -14.34
CA ARG A 168 12.85 0.66 -14.72
C ARG A 168 12.12 -0.05 -15.86
N ASP A 169 12.89 -0.58 -16.80
CA ASP A 169 12.41 -1.56 -17.77
C ASP A 169 12.13 -2.89 -17.06
N ASN A 170 10.87 -3.08 -16.66
CA ASN A 170 10.45 -4.27 -15.93
C ASN A 170 10.45 -5.55 -16.77
N ILE A 171 10.51 -5.45 -18.11
CA ILE A 171 10.63 -6.63 -18.98
C ILE A 171 12.06 -7.17 -18.92
N THR A 172 13.05 -6.28 -19.01
CA THR A 172 14.46 -6.65 -18.90
C THR A 172 14.83 -7.01 -17.45
N GLY A 173 14.26 -6.31 -16.48
CA GLY A 173 14.58 -6.50 -15.07
C GLY A 173 15.92 -5.86 -14.68
N GLY A 174 16.64 -6.47 -13.73
CA GLY A 174 17.94 -5.98 -13.26
C GLY A 174 17.90 -4.78 -12.30
N LEU A 175 19.02 -4.07 -12.17
CA LEU A 175 19.22 -2.92 -11.27
C LEU A 175 18.99 -3.25 -9.79
N ILE A 176 19.25 -4.51 -9.43
CA ILE A 176 19.12 -5.03 -8.06
C ILE A 176 20.46 -4.87 -7.36
N LEU A 177 20.46 -4.16 -6.22
CA LEU A 177 21.62 -4.02 -5.34
C LEU A 177 21.85 -5.33 -4.59
N GLY A 178 23.11 -5.74 -4.47
CA GLY A 178 23.58 -6.80 -3.60
C GLY A 178 24.94 -6.46 -3.01
N GLU A 179 25.53 -7.43 -2.32
CA GLU A 179 26.92 -7.38 -1.87
C GLU A 179 27.68 -8.62 -2.35
N ASP A 180 28.96 -8.45 -2.65
CA ASP A 180 29.84 -9.58 -2.94
C ASP A 180 30.62 -10.01 -1.68
N GLY A 181 30.19 -11.15 -1.14
CA GLY A 181 30.77 -11.74 0.06
C GLY A 181 30.73 -10.85 1.31
N ALA A 182 31.46 -11.27 2.34
CA ALA A 182 31.57 -10.54 3.61
C ALA A 182 32.67 -9.46 3.58
N ASN A 183 32.89 -8.82 2.43
CA ASN A 183 33.97 -7.83 2.23
C ASN A 183 33.46 -6.41 2.01
N ARG A 184 32.13 -6.20 2.07
CA ARG A 184 31.44 -4.92 1.86
C ARG A 184 31.56 -4.35 0.43
N PHE A 185 31.88 -5.20 -0.55
CA PHE A 185 31.81 -4.83 -1.96
C PHE A 185 30.36 -4.78 -2.40
N VAL A 186 30.02 -3.82 -3.25
CA VAL A 186 28.67 -3.56 -3.72
C VAL A 186 28.53 -4.15 -5.12
N THR A 187 27.42 -4.84 -5.35
CA THR A 187 27.06 -5.32 -6.69
C THR A 187 25.73 -4.71 -7.13
N VAL A 188 25.59 -4.45 -8.41
CA VAL A 188 24.32 -4.09 -9.05
C VAL A 188 24.18 -4.90 -10.33
N SER A 189 23.06 -5.62 -10.47
CA SER A 189 22.79 -6.35 -11.72
C SER A 189 22.53 -5.40 -12.89
N ALA A 190 23.00 -5.76 -14.09
CA ALA A 190 22.72 -5.01 -15.32
C ALA A 190 21.21 -4.89 -15.57
N GLY A 191 20.78 -3.77 -16.14
CA GLY A 191 19.36 -3.54 -16.46
C GLY A 191 19.17 -2.31 -17.34
N ALA A 192 17.94 -1.81 -17.41
CA ALA A 192 17.65 -0.60 -18.18
C ALA A 192 16.59 0.26 -17.51
N ILE A 193 16.64 1.56 -17.80
CA ILE A 193 15.61 2.52 -17.42
C ILE A 193 15.09 3.27 -18.65
N TRP A 194 13.88 3.79 -18.52
CA TRP A 194 13.27 4.74 -19.44
C TRP A 194 13.27 6.12 -18.80
N SER A 195 13.63 7.12 -19.61
CA SER A 195 13.34 8.52 -19.32
C SER A 195 12.88 9.17 -20.61
N ARG A 196 11.73 9.87 -20.57
CA ARG A 196 11.01 10.29 -21.78
C ARG A 196 10.79 9.05 -22.66
N LEU A 197 11.08 9.12 -23.97
CA LEU A 197 11.02 7.98 -24.89
C LEU A 197 12.40 7.35 -25.16
N ASN A 198 13.40 7.66 -24.33
CA ASN A 198 14.74 7.11 -24.45
C ASN A 198 14.96 6.00 -23.43
N ARG A 199 15.52 4.88 -23.90
CA ARG A 199 15.92 3.75 -23.06
C ARG A 199 17.42 3.82 -22.83
N PHE A 200 17.83 3.80 -21.56
CA PHE A 200 19.23 3.80 -21.14
C PHE A 200 19.56 2.42 -20.56
N SER A 201 20.61 1.79 -21.10
CA SER A 201 21.10 0.52 -20.58
C SER A 201 22.19 0.80 -19.55
N ILE A 202 22.10 0.17 -18.40
CA ILE A 202 23.05 0.28 -17.30
C ILE A 202 23.74 -1.07 -17.16
N SER A 203 25.07 -1.08 -17.29
CA SER A 203 25.90 -2.26 -17.10
C SER A 203 25.83 -2.76 -15.65
N ALA A 204 26.21 -4.02 -15.43
CA ALA A 204 26.41 -4.49 -14.06
C ALA A 204 27.55 -3.70 -13.41
N ILE A 205 27.43 -3.49 -12.11
CA ILE A 205 28.45 -2.86 -11.27
C ILE A 205 28.93 -3.91 -10.29
N ASP A 206 30.23 -4.08 -10.15
CA ASP A 206 30.86 -4.94 -9.15
C ASP A 206 32.14 -4.30 -8.64
N THR A 207 32.11 -3.90 -7.37
CA THR A 207 33.21 -3.15 -6.75
C THR A 207 34.28 -4.05 -6.12
N ASP A 208 34.19 -5.37 -6.24
CA ASP A 208 35.26 -6.29 -5.86
C ASP A 208 36.48 -6.08 -6.79
N PRO A 209 37.66 -5.73 -6.25
CA PRO A 209 38.89 -5.67 -7.04
C PRO A 209 39.28 -7.00 -7.71
N GLY A 210 38.78 -8.14 -7.20
CA GLY A 210 38.94 -9.47 -7.81
C GLY A 210 37.93 -9.78 -8.92
N GLY A 211 36.88 -8.95 -9.06
CA GLY A 211 35.81 -9.06 -10.03
C GLY A 211 35.80 -7.89 -11.01
N GLY A 212 34.76 -7.05 -10.95
CA GLY A 212 34.60 -5.88 -11.83
C GLY A 212 35.57 -4.74 -11.55
N ALA A 213 36.05 -4.61 -10.31
CA ALA A 213 36.87 -3.49 -9.83
C ALA A 213 36.25 -2.10 -10.07
N ASP A 214 34.92 -2.04 -10.15
CA ASP A 214 34.18 -0.79 -10.27
C ASP A 214 34.26 0.03 -8.98
N THR A 215 33.85 1.29 -9.06
CA THR A 215 33.77 2.18 -7.90
C THR A 215 32.44 2.91 -7.87
N PHE A 216 32.02 3.33 -6.69
CA PHE A 216 30.88 4.22 -6.50
C PHE A 216 31.33 5.50 -5.80
N GLU A 217 30.43 6.47 -5.78
CA GLU A 217 30.66 7.76 -5.15
C GLU A 217 29.80 7.92 -3.92
N THR A 218 30.26 8.72 -2.95
CA THR A 218 29.53 8.96 -1.71
C THR A 218 29.43 10.44 -1.40
N TYR A 219 28.28 10.85 -0.88
CA TYR A 219 28.07 12.18 -0.34
C TYR A 219 27.92 12.12 1.17
N LYS A 220 28.60 13.06 1.85
CA LYS A 220 28.49 13.30 3.30
C LYS A 220 28.48 14.79 3.58
N HIS A 221 27.94 15.20 4.72
CA HIS A 221 28.12 16.55 5.21
C HIS A 221 29.51 16.72 5.82
N VAL A 222 30.11 17.88 5.56
CA VAL A 222 31.26 18.44 6.28
C VAL A 222 30.89 19.87 6.64
N ALA A 223 30.79 20.16 7.94
CA ALA A 223 30.29 21.43 8.45
C ALA A 223 28.94 21.86 7.83
N GLY A 224 28.03 20.92 7.61
CA GLY A 224 26.68 21.16 7.07
C GLY A 224 26.60 21.29 5.55
N VAL A 225 27.70 21.05 4.81
CA VAL A 225 27.73 21.11 3.35
C VAL A 225 28.07 19.76 2.76
N PHE A 226 27.32 19.33 1.74
CA PHE A 226 27.61 18.10 1.01
C PHE A 226 29.00 18.13 0.35
N THR A 227 29.79 17.12 0.65
CA THR A 227 31.12 16.87 0.09
C THR A 227 31.13 15.50 -0.58
N LEU A 228 31.59 15.45 -1.84
CA LEU A 228 31.72 14.24 -2.63
C LEU A 228 33.01 13.50 -2.29
N THR A 229 32.95 12.17 -2.25
CA THR A 229 34.11 11.26 -2.25
C THR A 229 33.95 10.26 -3.39
N THR A 230 34.95 10.17 -4.26
CA THR A 230 34.94 9.30 -5.45
C THR A 230 35.86 8.09 -5.26
N GLY A 231 35.76 7.09 -6.14
CA GLY A 231 36.65 5.92 -6.13
C GLY A 231 36.44 4.97 -4.96
N VAL A 232 35.24 4.94 -4.38
CA VAL A 232 34.92 4.09 -3.23
C VAL A 232 34.62 2.67 -3.71
N THR A 233 35.23 1.68 -3.08
CA THR A 233 35.02 0.25 -3.41
C THR A 233 34.25 -0.51 -2.34
N THR A 234 34.25 -0.03 -1.09
CA THR A 234 33.54 -0.70 0.02
C THR A 234 32.56 0.22 0.70
N TRP A 235 31.36 -0.26 1.02
CA TRP A 235 30.40 0.51 1.79
C TRP A 235 30.85 0.73 3.25
N PRO A 236 30.67 1.92 3.84
CA PRO A 236 31.15 2.26 5.19
C PRO A 236 30.27 1.62 6.27
N ASN A 237 30.88 1.18 7.37
CA ASN A 237 30.19 0.42 8.41
C ASN A 237 30.36 0.97 9.84
N THR A 238 30.85 2.19 10.03
CA THR A 238 31.15 2.73 11.37
C THR A 238 30.48 4.07 11.68
N GLN A 239 29.87 4.72 10.69
CA GLN A 239 29.41 6.11 10.78
C GLN A 239 28.03 6.27 10.12
N PHE A 240 27.27 7.25 10.62
CA PHE A 240 26.10 7.83 9.96
C PHE A 240 26.32 9.34 9.82
N ASP A 241 25.51 10.03 9.02
CA ASP A 241 25.63 11.48 8.81
C ASP A 241 24.54 12.20 9.59
N ASN A 242 24.89 13.13 10.49
CA ASN A 242 23.88 13.85 11.28
C ASN A 242 23.35 15.13 10.62
N GLY A 243 23.66 15.36 9.34
CA GLY A 243 23.34 16.58 8.60
C GLY A 243 24.36 17.71 8.79
N THR A 244 25.36 17.52 9.64
CA THR A 244 26.50 18.44 9.80
C THR A 244 27.81 17.78 9.44
N ASP A 245 28.09 16.63 10.05
CA ASP A 245 29.30 15.85 9.87
C ASP A 245 29.00 14.34 10.03
N LEU A 246 29.95 13.50 9.60
CA LEU A 246 29.89 12.07 9.95
C LEU A 246 30.13 11.84 11.44
N VAL A 247 29.24 11.07 12.05
CA VAL A 247 29.30 10.71 13.47
C VAL A 247 29.56 9.21 13.60
N THR A 248 30.55 8.86 14.41
CA THR A 248 30.84 7.46 14.76
C THR A 248 29.66 6.86 15.52
N MET A 249 29.16 5.73 15.04
CA MET A 249 28.04 5.02 15.64
C MET A 249 28.41 4.46 17.03
N THR A 250 27.40 4.25 17.87
CA THR A 250 27.54 3.47 19.10
C THR A 250 27.59 1.97 18.77
N ASN A 251 28.30 1.18 19.57
CA ASN A 251 28.34 -0.28 19.37
C ASN A 251 26.93 -0.88 19.44
N ASN A 252 26.69 -1.94 18.67
CA ASN A 252 25.39 -2.61 18.55
C ASN A 252 24.25 -1.70 18.06
N ARG A 253 24.56 -0.75 17.17
CA ARG A 253 23.58 0.06 16.47
C ARG A 253 23.56 -0.22 14.98
N TYR A 254 22.42 0.06 14.36
CA TYR A 254 22.17 -0.08 12.94
C TYR A 254 22.01 1.28 12.28
N ALA A 255 22.38 1.41 11.01
CA ALA A 255 22.15 2.62 10.22
C ALA A 255 21.90 2.24 8.75
N ASN A 256 21.40 3.19 7.97
CA ASN A 256 21.10 3.01 6.57
C ASN A 256 22.17 3.60 5.66
N LEU A 257 22.30 3.04 4.47
CA LEU A 257 22.95 3.63 3.30
C LEU A 257 21.94 3.62 2.15
N TRP A 258 21.82 4.75 1.47
CA TRP A 258 20.86 4.96 0.39
C TRP A 258 21.60 5.00 -0.93
N PHE A 259 21.32 4.06 -1.82
CA PHE A 259 21.98 3.94 -3.11
C PHE A 259 21.09 4.47 -4.23
N TYR A 260 21.66 5.32 -5.07
CA TYR A 260 21.04 5.96 -6.22
C TYR A 260 21.82 5.56 -7.48
N LEU A 261 21.09 5.28 -8.56
CA LEU A 261 21.65 4.97 -9.86
C LEU A 261 21.36 6.09 -10.84
N GLU A 262 22.27 6.27 -11.79
CA GLU A 262 22.16 7.28 -12.84
C GLU A 262 22.04 6.63 -14.24
N PRO A 263 21.41 7.30 -15.22
CA PRO A 263 21.27 6.80 -16.59
C PRO A 263 22.59 6.55 -17.32
N ASP A 264 23.69 7.17 -16.87
CA ASP A 264 25.04 6.96 -17.40
C ASP A 264 25.76 5.76 -16.74
N GLY A 265 25.12 5.13 -15.75
CA GLY A 265 25.62 3.94 -15.07
C GLY A 265 26.41 4.22 -13.79
N GLU A 266 26.49 5.47 -13.34
CA GLU A 266 27.13 5.77 -12.06
C GLU A 266 26.27 5.37 -10.86
N LEU A 267 26.93 4.87 -9.80
CA LEU A 267 26.33 4.52 -8.51
C LEU A 267 26.75 5.55 -7.46
N VAL A 268 25.77 6.12 -6.78
CA VAL A 268 25.97 7.14 -5.75
C VAL A 268 25.33 6.69 -4.45
N MET A 269 26.02 6.86 -3.33
CA MET A 269 25.53 6.51 -2.02
C MET A 269 25.46 7.73 -1.09
N LEU A 270 24.34 7.85 -0.37
CA LEU A 270 24.18 8.79 0.73
C LEU A 270 24.08 8.01 2.04
N TYR A 271 24.70 8.55 3.09
CA TYR A 271 24.54 8.02 4.44
C TYR A 271 23.12 8.26 4.95
N GLY A 272 22.64 7.34 5.79
CA GLY A 272 21.48 7.57 6.65
C GLY A 272 21.76 8.67 7.68
N THR A 273 20.68 9.22 8.20
CA THR A 273 20.66 10.43 9.04
C THR A 273 20.76 10.14 10.54
N ALA A 274 20.63 8.88 10.93
CA ALA A 274 20.58 8.45 12.32
C ALA A 274 21.12 7.03 12.52
N GLN A 275 21.12 6.59 13.78
CA GLN A 275 21.43 5.22 14.18
C GLN A 275 20.33 4.66 15.09
N TYR A 276 20.13 3.34 15.05
CA TYR A 276 18.97 2.66 15.64
C TYR A 276 19.38 1.47 16.50
N THR A 277 18.57 1.11 17.50
CA THR A 277 18.79 -0.06 18.38
C THR A 277 18.51 -1.40 17.71
N SER A 278 17.72 -1.42 16.64
CA SER A 278 17.31 -2.64 15.92
C SER A 278 17.22 -2.37 14.42
N PRO A 279 17.34 -3.40 13.57
CA PRO A 279 17.19 -3.25 12.11
C PRO A 279 15.79 -2.78 11.74
N THR A 280 14.74 -3.29 12.38
CA THR A 280 13.35 -2.86 12.12
C THR A 280 13.10 -1.37 12.36
N LEU A 281 13.82 -0.74 13.31
CA LEU A 281 13.73 0.72 13.47
C LEU A 281 14.49 1.47 12.38
N ALA A 282 15.60 0.92 11.88
CA ALA A 282 16.30 1.47 10.73
C ALA A 282 15.45 1.36 9.45
N GLU A 283 14.64 0.31 9.29
CA GLU A 283 13.71 0.16 8.15
C GLU A 283 12.67 1.29 8.06
N LEU A 284 12.38 1.98 9.15
CA LEU A 284 11.42 3.10 9.19
C LEU A 284 12.04 4.43 8.75
N GLU A 285 13.36 4.51 8.59
CA GLU A 285 14.00 5.71 8.08
C GLU A 285 13.59 5.93 6.61
N SER A 286 13.21 7.17 6.29
CA SER A 286 13.00 7.60 4.90
C SER A 286 14.33 8.09 4.30
N PRO A 287 14.47 8.10 2.97
CA PRO A 287 15.63 8.73 2.32
C PRO A 287 15.84 10.17 2.84
N PRO A 288 17.10 10.66 2.92
CA PRO A 288 17.39 12.01 3.39
C PRO A 288 16.57 13.05 2.62
N SER A 289 15.94 13.98 3.35
CA SER A 289 15.10 15.01 2.75
C SER A 289 15.91 16.12 2.07
N THR A 290 17.16 16.31 2.49
CA THR A 290 18.15 17.15 1.82
C THR A 290 19.05 16.28 0.96
N LEU A 291 19.16 16.63 -0.32
CA LEU A 291 19.92 15.86 -1.30
C LEU A 291 20.88 16.81 -2.06
N PRO A 292 22.10 16.36 -2.41
CA PRO A 292 22.93 17.06 -3.38
C PRO A 292 22.17 17.24 -4.70
N LEU A 293 22.29 18.40 -5.36
CA LEU A 293 21.53 18.73 -6.59
C LEU A 293 21.60 17.65 -7.67
N ARG A 294 22.73 16.93 -7.75
CA ARG A 294 22.92 15.80 -8.65
C ARG A 294 21.82 14.75 -8.51
N ILE A 295 21.45 14.37 -7.29
CA ILE A 295 20.51 13.28 -7.02
C ILE A 295 19.11 13.52 -7.62
N PRO A 296 18.37 14.60 -7.27
CA PRO A 296 17.06 14.84 -7.86
C PRO A 296 17.13 15.18 -9.36
N THR A 297 18.29 15.60 -9.86
CA THR A 297 18.46 16.01 -11.27
C THR A 297 18.79 14.83 -12.18
N HIS A 298 19.66 13.92 -11.76
CA HIS A 298 20.26 12.90 -12.61
C HIS A 298 20.06 11.46 -12.13
N SER A 299 19.64 11.23 -10.89
CA SER A 299 19.57 9.89 -10.33
C SER A 299 18.15 9.48 -9.94
N PHE A 300 17.99 8.20 -9.64
CA PHE A 300 16.81 7.63 -8.99
C PHE A 300 17.25 6.72 -7.84
N LEU A 301 16.40 6.62 -6.81
CA LEU A 301 16.67 5.70 -5.71
C LEU A 301 16.64 4.26 -6.24
N ALA A 302 17.69 3.49 -5.97
CA ALA A 302 17.82 2.09 -6.40
C ALA A 302 17.63 1.12 -5.24
N ALA A 303 18.18 1.44 -4.06
CA ALA A 303 18.08 0.56 -2.91
C ALA A 303 18.39 1.26 -1.57
N ARG A 304 18.02 0.58 -0.50
CA ARG A 304 18.45 0.80 0.88
C ARG A 304 19.29 -0.39 1.33
N LEU A 305 20.41 -0.12 2.00
CA LEU A 305 21.22 -1.11 2.70
C LEU A 305 21.23 -0.78 4.19
N ILE A 306 20.86 -1.74 5.02
CA ILE A 306 20.93 -1.65 6.49
C ILE A 306 22.18 -2.38 6.95
N PHE A 307 22.97 -1.76 7.81
CA PHE A 307 24.15 -2.40 8.38
C PHE A 307 24.23 -2.19 9.89
N LYS A 308 24.82 -3.16 10.58
CA LYS A 308 25.22 -3.02 11.99
C LYS A 308 26.63 -2.46 12.07
N LYS A 309 26.89 -1.59 13.05
CA LYS A 309 28.23 -1.03 13.26
C LYS A 309 29.30 -2.13 13.29
N SER A 310 30.32 -1.95 12.45
CA SER A 310 31.49 -2.82 12.29
C SER A 310 31.21 -4.23 11.75
N ALA A 311 29.99 -4.51 11.27
CA ALA A 311 29.70 -5.75 10.55
C ALA A 311 30.38 -5.75 9.17
N SER A 312 30.79 -6.92 8.71
CA SER A 312 31.45 -7.11 7.42
C SER A 312 30.48 -7.47 6.28
N SER A 313 29.21 -7.71 6.61
CA SER A 313 28.10 -7.96 5.69
C SER A 313 26.94 -7.03 6.02
N ALA A 314 26.07 -6.79 5.04
CA ALA A 314 24.81 -6.09 5.25
C ALA A 314 23.90 -6.91 6.19
N GLU A 315 23.09 -6.20 6.97
CA GLU A 315 22.01 -6.81 7.75
C GLU A 315 20.81 -7.07 6.81
N GLU A 316 20.50 -6.11 5.95
CA GLU A 316 19.41 -6.20 4.98
C GLU A 316 19.71 -5.32 3.76
N ILE A 317 19.28 -5.77 2.58
CA ILE A 317 19.33 -5.00 1.34
C ILE A 317 17.94 -4.99 0.70
N ASN A 318 17.34 -3.82 0.55
CA ASN A 318 16.03 -3.64 -0.05
C ASN A 318 16.16 -2.84 -1.34
N SER A 319 15.89 -3.46 -2.49
CA SER A 319 15.76 -2.74 -3.75
C SER A 319 14.35 -2.16 -3.91
N ILE A 320 14.23 -0.93 -4.43
CA ILE A 320 12.93 -0.29 -4.70
C ILE A 320 12.10 -1.05 -5.74
N PHE A 321 12.75 -1.79 -6.63
CA PHE A 321 12.10 -2.49 -7.74
C PHE A 321 11.55 -3.86 -7.39
N THR A 322 11.93 -4.39 -6.23
CA THR A 322 11.34 -5.62 -5.71
C THR A 322 9.98 -5.28 -5.11
N THR A 323 8.92 -5.79 -5.73
CA THR A 323 7.66 -6.01 -5.04
C THR A 323 7.94 -6.96 -3.89
N VAL A 324 8.08 -6.42 -2.68
CA VAL A 324 8.10 -7.22 -1.47
C VAL A 324 6.72 -7.91 -1.43
N PHE A 325 6.64 -9.17 -1.85
CA PHE A 325 5.60 -10.04 -1.35
C PHE A 325 5.92 -10.19 0.13
N SER A 326 5.30 -9.34 0.93
CA SER A 326 5.40 -9.35 2.39
C SER A 326 5.23 -10.81 2.84
N PRO A 327 6.29 -11.46 3.36
CA PRO A 327 6.11 -12.77 3.95
C PRO A 327 5.18 -12.57 5.16
N THR A 328 3.97 -13.13 5.03
CA THR A 328 3.00 -13.42 6.08
C THR A 328 3.25 -12.71 7.42
N LEU A 329 2.43 -11.68 7.71
CA LEU A 329 2.07 -11.37 9.08
C LEU A 329 1.58 -12.67 9.73
N VAL A 330 2.45 -13.32 10.50
CA VAL A 330 2.35 -13.70 11.92
C VAL A 330 3.52 -14.68 12.15
N SER A 331 4.66 -14.17 12.66
CA SER A 331 5.84 -15.01 12.96
C SER A 331 5.60 -15.96 14.14
N ASP A 332 4.73 -15.57 15.07
CA ASP A 332 4.42 -16.27 16.30
C ASP A 332 3.39 -15.38 17.00
N HIS A 333 2.34 -15.94 17.59
CA HIS A 333 1.40 -15.14 18.39
C HIS A 333 2.03 -14.66 19.71
N GLY A 334 3.16 -15.23 20.14
CA GLY A 334 3.93 -14.78 21.30
C GLY A 334 4.59 -13.39 21.17
N ASN A 335 4.60 -12.81 19.96
CA ASN A 335 5.18 -11.47 19.72
C ASN A 335 4.17 -10.32 19.77
N LEU A 336 2.90 -10.57 20.12
CA LEU A 336 1.97 -9.50 20.45
C LEU A 336 2.20 -9.05 21.89
N ALA A 337 2.65 -7.81 22.07
CA ALA A 337 2.79 -7.23 23.40
C ALA A 337 1.43 -7.30 24.14
N GLY A 338 1.31 -8.23 25.09
CA GLY A 338 0.14 -8.39 25.96
C GLY A 338 -0.67 -9.66 25.81
N LEU A 339 -0.36 -10.59 24.89
CA LEU A 339 -1.00 -11.92 24.83
C LEU A 339 0.02 -12.99 24.45
N GLY A 340 0.45 -13.80 25.42
CA GLY A 340 1.26 -14.98 25.13
C GLY A 340 0.41 -16.20 24.81
N ASP A 341 1.06 -17.11 24.09
CA ASP A 341 0.72 -18.50 23.85
C ASP A 341 0.10 -19.16 25.10
N THR A 342 -0.86 -20.06 24.94
CA THR A 342 -1.53 -20.70 26.08
C THR A 342 -0.55 -21.59 26.90
N ALA A 343 0.71 -21.67 26.50
CA ALA A 343 1.80 -22.36 27.18
C ALA A 343 3.05 -21.51 27.55
N ASP A 344 3.10 -20.19 27.36
CA ASP A 344 4.35 -19.40 27.54
C ASP A 344 4.45 -18.60 28.85
N HIS A 345 3.38 -18.51 29.64
CA HIS A 345 3.40 -17.86 30.94
C HIS A 345 3.51 -18.88 32.09
N ALA A 346 4.65 -18.91 32.77
CA ALA A 346 4.92 -19.80 33.92
C ALA A 346 3.92 -19.68 35.08
N TRP A 347 3.10 -18.62 35.09
CA TRP A 347 2.09 -18.31 36.10
C TRP A 347 0.65 -18.60 35.67
N ALA A 348 0.41 -19.03 34.43
CA ALA A 348 -0.92 -19.38 33.95
C ALA A 348 -1.27 -20.85 34.27
N THR A 349 -2.38 -21.08 34.97
CA THR A 349 -2.93 -22.43 35.20
C THR A 349 -3.31 -23.08 33.87
N LEU A 350 -2.88 -24.32 33.63
CA LEU A 350 -3.30 -25.05 32.43
C LEU A 350 -4.75 -25.49 32.55
N ILE A 351 -5.47 -25.44 31.42
CA ILE A 351 -6.83 -25.94 31.30
C ILE A 351 -6.88 -27.46 31.56
N ASP A 352 -5.79 -28.19 31.29
CA ASP A 352 -5.65 -29.62 31.59
C ASP A 352 -5.36 -29.94 33.08
N GLY A 353 -5.16 -28.91 33.91
CA GLY A 353 -4.92 -29.05 35.34
C GLY A 353 -3.57 -29.68 35.72
N THR A 354 -2.64 -29.86 34.78
CA THR A 354 -1.35 -30.53 35.06
C THR A 354 -0.36 -29.65 35.83
N ARG A 355 -0.59 -28.33 35.89
CA ARG A 355 0.20 -27.40 36.71
C ARG A 355 -0.34 -27.32 38.14
N ALA A 356 0.48 -27.75 39.11
CA ALA A 356 0.16 -27.66 40.53
C ALA A 356 0.30 -26.24 41.08
N PHE A 357 -0.62 -25.83 41.94
CA PHE A 357 -0.47 -24.62 42.74
C PHE A 357 0.52 -24.87 43.89
N THR A 358 1.62 -24.12 43.93
CA THR A 358 2.67 -24.29 44.96
C THR A 358 2.41 -23.50 46.25
N GLY A 359 1.25 -22.85 46.37
CA GLY A 359 0.83 -22.07 47.54
C GLY A 359 -0.69 -21.94 47.65
N ASN A 360 -1.15 -21.24 48.70
CA ASN A 360 -2.57 -21.02 48.95
C ASN A 360 -3.18 -20.16 47.84
N ILE A 361 -4.31 -20.59 47.28
CA ILE A 361 -5.05 -19.84 46.28
C ILE A 361 -6.27 -19.18 46.92
N SER A 362 -6.37 -17.86 46.78
CA SER A 362 -7.56 -17.10 47.18
C SER A 362 -8.45 -16.88 45.96
N HIS A 363 -9.68 -17.37 46.00
CA HIS A 363 -10.71 -17.08 44.99
C HIS A 363 -11.57 -15.87 45.36
N GLY A 364 -11.22 -15.14 46.43
CA GLY A 364 -12.04 -14.05 46.95
C GLY A 364 -13.47 -14.54 47.26
N GLY A 365 -14.47 -13.82 46.73
CA GLY A 365 -15.89 -14.18 46.84
C GLY A 365 -16.41 -15.06 45.70
N PHE A 366 -15.55 -15.57 44.80
CA PHE A 366 -15.98 -16.36 43.65
C PHE A 366 -16.16 -17.84 44.01
N ASN A 367 -17.17 -18.45 43.39
CA ASN A 367 -17.47 -19.87 43.55
C ASN A 367 -16.61 -20.73 42.62
N ILE A 368 -16.13 -21.87 43.13
CA ILE A 368 -15.68 -22.97 42.26
C ILE A 368 -16.90 -23.85 41.99
N THR A 369 -17.30 -23.96 40.73
CA THR A 369 -18.44 -24.79 40.30
C THR A 369 -17.94 -26.07 39.61
N ASN A 370 -18.74 -27.14 39.65
CA ASN A 370 -18.45 -28.41 38.98
C ASN A 370 -17.11 -29.09 39.37
N VAL A 371 -16.75 -29.05 40.66
CA VAL A 371 -15.57 -29.78 41.16
C VAL A 371 -15.86 -31.28 41.21
N GLY A 372 -15.13 -32.07 40.43
CA GLY A 372 -15.32 -33.53 40.39
C GLY A 372 -14.95 -34.24 41.71
N THR A 373 -13.73 -34.01 42.20
CA THR A 373 -13.28 -34.55 43.49
C THR A 373 -12.41 -33.51 44.20
N LEU A 374 -12.75 -33.19 45.44
CA LEU A 374 -11.93 -32.36 46.32
C LEU A 374 -11.26 -33.27 47.36
N ALA A 375 -9.99 -33.58 47.14
CA ALA A 375 -9.17 -34.34 48.10
C ALA A 375 -8.43 -33.35 49.02
N GLY A 376 -9.05 -32.96 50.14
CA GLY A 376 -8.44 -32.03 51.09
C GLY A 376 -9.21 -31.87 52.40
N THR A 377 -8.57 -31.25 53.39
CA THR A 377 -9.19 -30.91 54.68
C THR A 377 -10.05 -29.66 54.54
N LEU A 378 -11.29 -29.74 55.01
CA LEU A 378 -12.25 -28.65 54.95
C LEU A 378 -12.47 -28.06 56.35
N SER A 379 -11.86 -26.91 56.65
CA SER A 379 -11.79 -26.40 58.03
C SER A 379 -12.96 -25.49 58.44
N THR A 380 -13.66 -24.85 57.51
CA THR A 380 -14.64 -23.78 57.81
C THR A 380 -15.79 -23.70 56.80
N VAL A 381 -16.31 -24.85 56.36
CA VAL A 381 -17.35 -24.87 55.31
C VAL A 381 -18.71 -25.22 55.87
N THR A 382 -19.71 -24.45 55.47
CA THR A 382 -21.12 -24.81 55.58
C THR A 382 -21.47 -25.77 54.45
N GLN A 383 -21.61 -27.06 54.76
CA GLN A 383 -22.10 -28.05 53.80
C GLN A 383 -23.59 -28.27 54.04
N ASN A 384 -24.44 -27.56 53.30
CA ASN A 384 -25.89 -27.64 53.48
C ASN A 384 -26.48 -29.02 53.14
N SER A 385 -25.76 -29.88 52.40
CA SER A 385 -26.24 -31.21 52.03
C SER A 385 -25.08 -32.17 51.87
N VAL A 386 -25.03 -33.17 52.75
CA VAL A 386 -24.12 -34.31 52.64
C VAL A 386 -24.96 -35.57 52.49
N THR A 387 -24.95 -36.18 51.30
CA THR A 387 -25.82 -37.32 50.98
C THR A 387 -25.17 -38.67 51.33
N THR A 388 -23.85 -38.73 51.42
CA THR A 388 -23.11 -39.98 51.71
C THR A 388 -21.78 -39.67 52.40
N MET A 389 -21.45 -40.41 53.46
CA MET A 389 -20.20 -40.28 54.23
C MET A 389 -19.54 -41.65 54.45
N THR A 390 -19.25 -42.39 53.38
CA THR A 390 -18.77 -43.79 53.46
C THR A 390 -17.41 -43.96 54.18
N GLY A 391 -16.61 -42.90 54.27
CA GLY A 391 -15.28 -42.93 54.92
C GLY A 391 -15.21 -42.33 56.32
N LEU A 392 -16.34 -41.90 56.90
CA LEU A 392 -16.35 -41.25 58.20
C LEU A 392 -16.32 -42.29 59.32
N VAL A 393 -15.14 -42.52 59.92
CA VAL A 393 -14.96 -43.50 61.00
C VAL A 393 -15.06 -42.86 62.38
N THR A 394 -14.77 -41.57 62.49
CA THR A 394 -14.85 -40.79 63.73
C THR A 394 -15.37 -39.38 63.43
N VAL A 395 -16.33 -38.91 64.21
CA VAL A 395 -16.63 -37.48 64.34
C VAL A 395 -15.93 -36.94 65.59
N GLY A 396 -15.51 -35.68 65.58
CA GLY A 396 -15.07 -35.00 66.81
C GLY A 396 -16.22 -34.85 67.81
N ILE A 397 -15.95 -34.23 68.96
CA ILE A 397 -17.01 -33.93 69.95
C ILE A 397 -18.06 -33.02 69.30
N LEU A 398 -19.31 -33.49 69.25
CA LEU A 398 -20.44 -32.66 68.87
C LEU A 398 -20.81 -31.77 70.09
N ASN A 399 -20.15 -30.61 70.21
CA ASN A 399 -20.34 -29.70 71.35
C ASN A 399 -21.78 -29.16 71.45
N SER A 400 -22.54 -29.16 70.34
CA SER A 400 -23.95 -28.83 70.30
C SER A 400 -24.60 -29.46 69.06
N GLY A 401 -25.84 -29.92 69.21
CA GLY A 401 -26.61 -30.54 68.12
C GLY A 401 -27.71 -31.42 68.67
N SER A 402 -28.83 -31.48 67.96
CA SER A 402 -29.90 -32.44 68.23
C SER A 402 -30.07 -33.32 67.01
N ILE A 403 -30.33 -34.60 67.25
CA ILE A 403 -30.93 -35.46 66.24
C ILE A 403 -32.42 -35.10 66.24
N THR A 404 -32.87 -34.44 65.18
CA THR A 404 -34.23 -33.90 65.11
C THR A 404 -35.24 -34.96 64.61
N SER A 405 -36.53 -34.66 64.77
CA SER A 405 -37.61 -35.50 64.23
C SER A 405 -37.42 -35.74 62.73
N GLY A 406 -37.43 -37.01 62.31
CA GLY A 406 -37.23 -37.41 60.90
C GLY A 406 -35.89 -38.07 60.61
N PHE A 407 -34.96 -38.15 61.56
CA PHE A 407 -33.69 -38.86 61.38
C PHE A 407 -33.85 -40.39 61.22
N GLY A 408 -34.93 -40.97 61.75
CA GLY A 408 -35.17 -42.40 61.76
C GLY A 408 -34.49 -43.13 62.92
N ASN A 409 -34.30 -44.44 62.77
CA ASN A 409 -33.68 -45.28 63.79
C ASN A 409 -32.17 -45.03 63.85
N ILE A 410 -31.61 -44.92 65.05
CA ILE A 410 -30.17 -44.93 65.27
C ILE A 410 -29.77 -46.37 65.57
N ASP A 411 -29.11 -47.01 64.61
CA ASP A 411 -28.51 -48.33 64.80
C ASP A 411 -27.02 -48.16 65.14
N ILE A 412 -26.65 -48.55 66.36
CA ILE A 412 -25.26 -48.58 66.83
C ILE A 412 -24.65 -49.99 66.76
N GLY A 413 -25.38 -50.95 66.20
CA GLY A 413 -25.01 -52.35 66.15
C GLY A 413 -24.77 -52.93 67.55
N ALA A 414 -23.65 -53.62 67.71
CA ALA A 414 -23.20 -54.17 68.99
C ALA A 414 -22.35 -53.18 69.81
N SER A 415 -22.23 -51.92 69.38
CA SER A 415 -21.40 -50.91 70.06
C SER A 415 -22.04 -50.45 71.37
N THR A 416 -21.21 -50.07 72.34
CA THR A 416 -21.68 -49.49 73.60
C THR A 416 -22.11 -48.04 73.41
N LEU A 417 -23.32 -47.70 73.87
CA LEU A 417 -23.72 -46.30 74.08
C LEU A 417 -23.25 -45.85 75.47
N ASP A 418 -22.25 -44.98 75.51
CA ASP A 418 -21.87 -44.26 76.72
C ASP A 418 -22.51 -42.88 76.71
N CYS A 419 -23.44 -42.64 77.63
CA CYS A 419 -24.17 -41.40 77.74
C CYS A 419 -24.48 -41.10 79.21
N GLY A 420 -24.83 -39.84 79.51
CA GLY A 420 -25.38 -39.48 80.80
C GLY A 420 -26.78 -40.07 81.01
N ALA A 421 -27.71 -39.27 81.53
CA ALA A 421 -29.09 -39.73 81.68
C ALA A 421 -29.76 -39.99 80.33
N ILE A 422 -30.24 -41.23 80.12
CA ILE A 422 -31.19 -41.53 79.03
C ILE A 422 -32.58 -41.19 79.54
N SER A 423 -33.27 -40.31 78.82
CA SER A 423 -34.70 -40.03 79.02
C SER A 423 -35.45 -40.46 77.78
N THR A 424 -36.35 -41.44 77.92
CA THR A 424 -37.24 -41.87 76.84
C THR A 424 -38.67 -41.47 77.18
N THR A 425 -39.40 -40.95 76.19
CA THR A 425 -40.86 -40.74 76.30
C THR A 425 -41.66 -42.00 75.94
N GLY A 426 -40.98 -43.05 75.46
CA GLY A 426 -41.55 -44.35 75.11
C GLY A 426 -40.93 -45.52 75.88
N THR A 427 -41.35 -46.73 75.52
CA THR A 427 -40.87 -47.98 76.10
C THR A 427 -39.38 -48.20 75.82
N PHE A 428 -38.59 -48.30 76.88
CA PHE A 428 -37.21 -48.75 76.83
C PHE A 428 -37.17 -50.26 77.12
N THR A 429 -36.78 -51.05 76.12
CA THR A 429 -36.70 -52.52 76.25
C THR A 429 -35.24 -52.94 76.30
N LEU A 430 -34.75 -53.37 77.46
CA LEU A 430 -33.52 -54.16 77.53
C LEU A 430 -33.87 -55.63 77.25
N SER A 431 -33.26 -56.19 76.22
CA SER A 431 -33.14 -57.64 76.10
C SER A 431 -31.70 -58.00 76.49
N SER A 432 -31.49 -58.46 77.71
CA SER A 432 -30.22 -59.08 78.08
C SER A 432 -30.29 -60.58 77.78
N THR A 433 -29.36 -61.06 76.95
CA THR A 433 -29.03 -62.48 76.85
C THR A 433 -27.93 -62.74 77.87
N GLN A 434 -28.27 -63.14 79.10
CA GLN A 434 -27.28 -63.74 80.01
C GLN A 434 -27.10 -65.20 79.60
N PRO A 435 -25.91 -65.65 79.15
CA PRO A 435 -25.64 -67.07 78.97
C PRO A 435 -25.37 -67.74 80.32
N VAL A 436 -25.95 -68.93 80.54
CA VAL A 436 -25.40 -69.94 81.46
C VAL A 436 -24.39 -70.77 80.69
#